data_AF-A0A839EC27-F1
#
_entry.id   AF-A0A839EC27-F1
#
_cell.length_a   1.000
_cell.length_b   1.000
_cell.length_c   1.000
_cell.angle_alpha   90.00
_cell.angle_beta   90.00
_cell.angle_gamma   90.00
#
_symmetry.space_group_name_H-M   'P 1'
#
loop_
_entity.id
_entity.type
_entity.pdbx_description
1 polymer ?
#
loop_
_entity_poly.entity_id
_entity_poly.type
_entity_poly.pdbx_seq_one_letter_code
_entity_poly.pdbx_strand_id
1 'polypeptide(L)'
;MARDGFLPRSSERRRTTLTVIVITALVGVTVGTLGLASARQQMPAAGGVSAPAAAPQPPTADPVIAVTGLSAAAGSLVGGEQQTITGSGLKAVSAIRIGSMLVADFIATDTSLTFEMPRSERYLPGAVPVEIVASEATIDMASPLEYTYERRTAVDRQLEYAFRYWKDYNLAEWGTFNPVGGDCMNFVSQTLIERGWEMTPEWHSYDVGADYTSPWIYVPSFDAFLRDNPQLGAVQLGLDQRDQAKVGDLVVFDWNNNNALDHIQIVSAIEQVDGRTVVKMVGHNLDSDLRDLDETITVDHPGATGYFWSLPAD
;
A
#
# COMPACT_ATOMS: atom_id res chain seq x y z
N MET A 1 -52.72 -6.51 -32.59
CA MET A 1 -52.04 -6.06 -33.83
C MET A 1 -50.65 -5.58 -33.44
N ALA A 2 -49.61 -6.17 -34.02
CA ALA A 2 -48.16 -5.87 -33.97
C ALA A 2 -47.56 -5.56 -32.56
N ARG A 3 -46.86 -6.44 -31.83
CA ARG A 3 -45.58 -7.15 -32.11
C ARG A 3 -44.52 -6.27 -32.77
N ASP A 4 -43.54 -5.83 -31.98
CA ASP A 4 -42.14 -5.74 -32.38
C ASP A 4 -41.24 -5.96 -31.16
N GLY A 5 -40.30 -6.90 -31.33
CA GLY A 5 -39.41 -7.40 -30.29
C GLY A 5 -38.08 -6.67 -30.26
N PHE A 6 -37.56 -6.45 -29.06
CA PHE A 6 -36.23 -5.90 -28.83
C PHE A 6 -35.30 -7.03 -28.37
N LEU A 7 -34.40 -7.46 -29.26
CA LEU A 7 -33.30 -8.37 -28.93
C LEU A 7 -32.09 -7.57 -28.45
N PRO A 8 -31.35 -8.01 -27.42
CA PRO A 8 -30.14 -7.35 -26.97
C PRO A 8 -28.96 -7.66 -27.90
N ARG A 9 -28.21 -6.63 -28.29
CA ARG A 9 -26.94 -6.75 -29.04
C ARG A 9 -25.82 -7.18 -28.08
N SER A 10 -25.20 -8.32 -28.39
CA SER A 10 -23.96 -8.80 -27.80
C SER A 10 -22.79 -7.87 -28.13
N SER A 11 -22.10 -7.32 -27.12
CA SER A 11 -20.83 -6.62 -27.30
C SER A 11 -19.67 -7.62 -27.27
N GLU A 12 -18.91 -7.66 -28.36
CA GLU A 12 -17.76 -8.54 -28.57
C GLU A 12 -16.58 -8.16 -27.66
N ARG A 13 -16.01 -9.16 -26.99
CA ARG A 13 -14.71 -9.07 -26.30
C ARG A 13 -13.60 -8.89 -27.34
N ARG A 14 -12.99 -7.71 -27.41
CA ARG A 14 -11.70 -7.53 -28.10
C ARG A 14 -10.58 -8.09 -27.22
N ARG A 15 -9.97 -9.18 -27.68
CA ARG A 15 -8.70 -9.71 -27.17
C ARG A 15 -7.56 -8.94 -27.85
N THR A 16 -6.74 -8.26 -27.07
CA THR A 16 -5.52 -7.59 -27.57
C THR A 16 -4.33 -8.52 -27.36
N THR A 17 -3.78 -9.04 -28.45
CA THR A 17 -2.57 -9.87 -28.48
C THR A 17 -1.34 -8.96 -28.50
N LEU A 18 -0.49 -8.98 -27.47
CA LEU A 18 0.85 -8.38 -27.53
C LEU A 18 1.81 -9.34 -28.25
N THR A 19 2.45 -8.84 -29.31
CA THR A 19 3.50 -9.54 -30.05
C THR A 19 4.86 -9.04 -29.57
N VAL A 20 5.70 -9.94 -29.07
CA VAL A 20 7.09 -9.68 -28.67
C VAL A 20 7.98 -9.73 -29.92
N ILE A 21 8.69 -8.63 -30.21
CA ILE A 21 9.67 -8.55 -31.28
C ILE A 21 11.06 -8.82 -30.70
N VAL A 22 11.69 -9.93 -31.12
CA VAL A 22 13.10 -10.26 -30.85
C VAL A 22 13.94 -9.73 -32.01
N ILE A 23 14.87 -8.81 -31.72
CA ILE A 23 15.84 -8.31 -32.72
C ILE A 23 17.15 -9.08 -32.54
N THR A 24 17.51 -9.88 -33.55
CA THR A 24 18.81 -10.54 -33.68
C THR A 24 19.76 -9.64 -34.48
N ALA A 25 20.93 -9.30 -33.93
CA ALA A 25 21.97 -8.53 -34.62
C ALA A 25 22.90 -9.46 -35.41
N LEU A 26 23.07 -9.16 -36.71
CA LEU A 26 23.92 -9.87 -37.66
C LEU A 26 25.37 -9.36 -37.61
N VAL A 27 26.33 -10.29 -37.64
CA VAL A 27 27.79 -10.05 -37.75
C VAL A 27 28.15 -9.67 -39.19
N GLY A 28 28.83 -8.53 -39.37
CA GLY A 28 29.41 -8.09 -40.64
C GLY A 28 30.93 -8.27 -40.66
N VAL A 29 31.41 -9.14 -41.55
CA VAL A 29 32.83 -9.36 -41.90
C VAL A 29 33.24 -8.34 -42.96
N THR A 30 34.40 -7.68 -42.80
CA THR A 30 35.09 -6.97 -43.89
C THR A 30 36.55 -7.36 -43.99
N VAL A 31 36.92 -7.80 -45.19
CA VAL A 31 38.27 -8.18 -45.66
C VAL A 31 39.09 -6.93 -45.98
N GLY A 32 40.40 -7.01 -45.73
CA GLY A 32 41.32 -5.88 -45.73
C GLY A 32 41.86 -5.40 -47.07
N THR A 33 42.78 -4.45 -46.98
CA THR A 33 43.67 -4.02 -48.07
C THR A 33 45.06 -3.66 -47.53
N LEU A 34 46.07 -4.07 -48.31
CA LEU A 34 47.51 -3.92 -48.15
C LEU A 34 47.98 -2.45 -48.06
N GLY A 35 49.08 -2.22 -47.34
CA GLY A 35 49.83 -0.96 -47.38
C GLY A 35 51.23 -1.05 -46.76
N LEU A 36 52.21 -1.38 -47.60
CA LEU A 36 53.63 -0.96 -47.65
C LEU A 36 54.49 -0.97 -46.37
N ALA A 37 55.49 -1.86 -46.40
CA ALA A 37 56.59 -1.99 -45.47
C ALA A 37 57.60 -0.83 -45.56
N SER A 38 58.15 -0.44 -44.41
CA SER A 38 59.47 0.21 -44.31
C SER A 38 60.26 -0.53 -43.24
N ALA A 39 61.32 -1.22 -43.68
CA ALA A 39 62.20 -2.00 -42.82
C ALA A 39 63.07 -1.08 -41.96
N ARG A 40 62.94 -1.19 -40.64
CA ARG A 40 63.97 -0.74 -39.68
C ARG A 40 64.43 -1.96 -38.90
N GLN A 41 65.71 -2.30 -39.06
CA GLN A 41 66.37 -3.35 -38.29
C GLN A 41 66.45 -2.91 -36.82
N GLN A 42 65.80 -3.67 -35.94
CA GLN A 42 65.95 -3.57 -34.49
C GLN A 42 66.69 -4.82 -34.01
N MET A 43 67.81 -4.62 -33.32
CA MET A 43 68.62 -5.67 -32.68
C MET A 43 67.82 -6.45 -31.61
N PRO A 44 68.20 -7.70 -31.30
CA PRO A 44 67.42 -8.57 -30.43
C PRO A 44 67.47 -8.09 -28.97
N ALA A 45 66.31 -7.78 -28.40
CA ALA A 45 66.16 -7.61 -26.96
C ALA A 45 66.17 -8.99 -26.29
N ALA A 46 66.94 -9.11 -25.20
CA ALA A 46 67.06 -10.29 -24.38
C ALA A 46 65.68 -10.80 -23.90
N GLY A 47 65.50 -12.12 -23.91
CA GLY A 47 64.24 -12.79 -23.60
C GLY A 47 63.66 -12.40 -22.25
N GLY A 48 62.49 -11.77 -22.29
CA GLY A 48 61.59 -11.69 -21.15
C GLY A 48 60.97 -13.05 -20.92
N VAL A 49 61.22 -13.63 -19.74
CA VAL A 49 60.57 -14.85 -19.29
C VAL A 49 59.07 -14.52 -19.12
N SER A 50 58.21 -15.12 -19.93
CA SER A 50 56.76 -15.01 -19.77
C SER A 50 56.37 -15.58 -18.40
N ALA A 51 55.74 -14.76 -17.56
CA ALA A 51 55.13 -15.23 -16.32
C ALA A 51 54.08 -16.32 -16.66
N PRO A 52 53.98 -17.40 -15.87
CA PRO A 52 52.97 -18.42 -16.10
C PRO A 52 51.58 -17.79 -15.97
N ALA A 53 50.71 -18.11 -16.92
CA ALA A 53 49.31 -17.71 -16.86
C ALA A 53 48.71 -18.19 -15.53
N ALA A 54 48.05 -17.29 -14.79
CA ALA A 54 47.34 -17.64 -13.58
C ALA A 54 46.34 -18.76 -13.89
N ALA A 55 46.35 -19.82 -13.08
CA ALA A 55 45.37 -20.89 -13.18
C ALA A 55 43.95 -20.29 -13.10
N PRO A 56 42.96 -20.83 -13.84
CA PRO A 56 41.58 -20.38 -13.71
C PRO A 56 41.18 -20.45 -12.24
N GLN A 57 40.77 -19.32 -11.66
CA GLN A 57 40.20 -19.34 -10.32
C GLN A 57 38.98 -20.28 -10.35
N PRO A 58 38.82 -21.17 -9.34
CA PRO A 58 37.60 -21.94 -9.19
C PRO A 58 36.40 -21.00 -9.26
N PRO A 59 35.26 -21.40 -9.87
CA PRO A 59 34.05 -20.61 -9.79
C PRO A 59 33.80 -20.26 -8.33
N THR A 60 33.70 -18.97 -8.03
CA THR A 60 33.27 -18.49 -6.72
C THR A 60 31.94 -19.14 -6.42
N ALA A 61 31.86 -19.90 -5.33
CA ALA A 61 30.59 -20.45 -4.86
C ALA A 61 29.57 -19.31 -4.75
N ASP A 62 28.32 -19.56 -5.14
CA ASP A 62 27.26 -18.57 -4.97
C ASP A 62 27.24 -18.13 -3.50
N PRO A 63 27.11 -16.82 -3.23
CA PRO A 63 27.12 -16.31 -1.87
C PRO A 63 25.98 -16.97 -1.10
N VAL A 64 26.33 -17.75 -0.08
CA VAL A 64 25.35 -18.37 0.81
C VAL A 64 24.68 -17.25 1.59
N ILE A 65 23.40 -17.02 1.31
CA ILE A 65 22.56 -16.11 2.07
C ILE A 65 22.37 -16.72 3.46
N ALA A 66 22.76 -15.99 4.50
CA ALA A 66 22.53 -16.39 5.88
C ALA A 66 21.91 -15.22 6.64
N VAL A 67 20.78 -15.46 7.29
CA VAL A 67 20.07 -14.47 8.09
C VAL A 67 20.33 -14.72 9.57
N THR A 68 20.67 -13.67 10.31
CA THR A 68 20.99 -13.75 11.74
C THR A 68 19.95 -13.12 12.65
N GLY A 69 19.08 -12.25 12.13
CA GLY A 69 18.00 -11.69 12.93
C GLY A 69 17.23 -10.57 12.25
N LEU A 70 16.12 -10.20 12.90
CA LEU A 70 15.24 -9.09 12.57
C LEU A 70 15.28 -8.07 13.72
N SER A 71 15.32 -6.78 13.40
CA SER A 71 15.44 -5.70 14.40
C SER A 71 14.34 -5.68 15.45
N ALA A 72 13.11 -6.03 15.09
CA ALA A 72 12.00 -6.23 16.02
C ALA A 72 11.13 -7.40 15.55
N ALA A 73 10.69 -8.23 16.49
CA ALA A 73 9.84 -9.38 16.19
C ALA A 73 8.33 -9.05 16.19
N ALA A 74 7.93 -7.81 16.47
CA ALA A 74 6.52 -7.42 16.53
C ALA A 74 6.30 -5.92 16.37
N GLY A 75 5.13 -5.53 15.84
CA GLY A 75 4.73 -4.13 15.57
C GLY A 75 3.24 -3.93 15.33
N SER A 76 2.91 -2.71 14.91
CA SER A 76 1.57 -2.18 14.70
C SER A 76 0.83 -2.87 13.56
N LEU A 77 -0.50 -2.95 13.62
CA LEU A 77 -1.32 -3.50 12.53
C LEU A 77 -1.24 -2.63 11.27
N VAL A 78 -1.03 -1.31 11.44
CA VAL A 78 -0.86 -0.34 10.36
C VAL A 78 0.46 -0.51 9.61
N GLY A 79 1.51 -1.04 10.25
CA GLY A 79 2.84 -1.09 9.67
C GLY A 79 3.50 0.29 9.53
N GLY A 80 4.47 0.37 8.62
CA GLY A 80 5.29 1.56 8.35
C GLY A 80 6.56 1.65 9.21
N GLU A 81 6.71 0.79 10.21
CA GLU A 81 7.95 0.76 11.00
C GLU A 81 9.12 0.25 10.15
N GLN A 82 10.22 0.99 10.20
CA GLN A 82 11.47 0.55 9.59
C GLN A 82 11.97 -0.71 10.29
N GLN A 83 12.19 -1.78 9.51
CA GLN A 83 12.80 -3.02 9.95
C GLN A 83 14.14 -3.25 9.26
N THR A 84 15.01 -3.98 9.94
CA THR A 84 16.31 -4.40 9.42
C THR A 84 16.51 -5.90 9.63
N ILE A 85 16.77 -6.61 8.55
CA ILE A 85 17.26 -8.00 8.58
C ILE A 85 18.78 -7.95 8.50
N THR A 86 19.45 -8.64 9.43
CA THR A 86 20.92 -8.75 9.48
C THR A 86 21.38 -10.12 9.02
N GLY A 87 22.59 -10.20 8.45
CA GLY A 87 23.10 -11.45 7.92
C GLY A 87 24.35 -11.32 7.04
N SER A 88 24.47 -12.22 6.06
CA SER A 88 25.48 -12.22 5.01
C SER A 88 24.90 -12.61 3.65
N GLY A 89 25.49 -12.11 2.56
CA GLY A 89 25.04 -12.39 1.20
C GLY A 89 23.75 -11.65 0.81
N LEU A 90 23.32 -10.67 1.60
CA LEU A 90 21.98 -10.09 1.47
C LEU A 90 21.78 -9.22 0.21
N LYS A 91 22.85 -8.81 -0.50
CA LYS A 91 22.71 -8.13 -1.80
C LYS A 91 22.04 -8.98 -2.88
N ALA A 92 22.06 -10.30 -2.74
CA ALA A 92 21.43 -11.21 -3.70
C ALA A 92 19.90 -11.32 -3.51
N VAL A 93 19.35 -10.73 -2.45
CA VAL A 93 17.91 -10.75 -2.16
C VAL A 93 17.17 -9.88 -3.15
N SER A 94 16.12 -10.44 -3.75
CA SER A 94 15.25 -9.77 -4.72
C SER A 94 13.91 -9.32 -4.13
N ALA A 95 13.46 -9.96 -3.04
CA ALA A 95 12.26 -9.57 -2.32
C ALA A 95 12.26 -10.15 -0.89
N ILE A 96 11.45 -9.56 -0.03
CA ILE A 96 11.11 -10.08 1.30
C ILE A 96 9.64 -10.46 1.27
N ARG A 97 9.28 -11.62 1.80
CA ARG A 97 7.88 -12.01 1.95
C ARG A 97 7.49 -11.92 3.42
N ILE A 98 6.43 -11.17 3.72
CA ILE A 98 5.85 -11.00 5.04
C ILE A 98 4.45 -11.64 5.00
N GLY A 99 4.33 -12.88 5.46
CA GLY A 99 3.11 -13.68 5.28
C GLY A 99 2.75 -13.83 3.80
N SER A 100 1.61 -13.28 3.38
CA SER A 100 1.14 -13.28 1.98
C SER A 100 1.71 -12.12 1.14
N MET A 101 2.29 -11.10 1.77
CA MET A 101 2.71 -9.85 1.11
C MET A 101 4.15 -9.92 0.63
N LEU A 102 4.39 -9.41 -0.58
CA LEU A 102 5.72 -9.29 -1.17
C LEU A 102 6.22 -7.84 -1.06
N VAL A 103 7.35 -7.64 -0.39
CA VAL A 103 8.03 -6.36 -0.24
C VAL A 103 9.24 -6.35 -1.17
N ALA A 104 9.16 -5.53 -2.22
CA ALA A 104 10.24 -5.34 -3.21
C ALA A 104 11.00 -4.02 -3.01
N ASP A 105 10.45 -3.09 -2.23
CA ASP A 105 11.11 -1.83 -1.90
C ASP A 105 11.91 -1.97 -0.60
N PHE A 106 13.23 -2.04 -0.73
CA PHE A 106 14.16 -2.17 0.38
C PHE A 106 15.58 -1.74 -0.05
N ILE A 107 16.40 -1.40 0.93
CA ILE A 107 17.82 -1.07 0.73
C ILE A 107 18.66 -2.27 1.17
N ALA A 108 19.42 -2.83 0.24
CA ALA A 108 20.28 -3.98 0.48
C ALA A 108 21.77 -3.64 0.49
N THR A 109 22.46 -4.18 1.47
CA THR A 109 23.93 -4.32 1.53
C THR A 109 24.28 -5.81 1.69
N ASP A 110 25.55 -6.16 1.73
CA ASP A 110 25.91 -7.58 1.90
C ASP A 110 25.51 -8.13 3.28
N THR A 111 25.29 -7.25 4.26
CA THR A 111 25.04 -7.63 5.66
C THR A 111 23.74 -7.10 6.26
N SER A 112 22.98 -6.30 5.50
CA SER A 112 21.76 -5.65 5.98
C SER A 112 20.72 -5.48 4.87
N LEU A 113 19.46 -5.72 5.18
CA LEU A 113 18.28 -5.32 4.40
C LEU A 113 17.41 -4.40 5.24
N THR A 114 17.16 -3.19 4.78
CA THR A 114 16.29 -2.23 5.47
C THR A 114 15.04 -1.98 4.64
N PHE A 115 13.87 -2.12 5.25
CA PHE A 115 12.57 -2.02 4.58
C PHE A 115 11.51 -1.49 5.56
N GLU A 116 10.37 -1.06 5.05
CA GLU A 116 9.21 -0.72 5.88
C GLU A 116 8.29 -1.93 6.02
N MET A 117 7.83 -2.22 7.24
CA MET A 117 6.90 -3.30 7.49
C MET A 117 5.55 -2.97 6.81
N PRO A 118 4.99 -3.83 5.94
CA PRO A 118 3.68 -3.58 5.39
C PRO A 118 2.61 -3.61 6.49
N ARG A 119 1.45 -3.01 6.24
CA ARG A 119 0.27 -3.21 7.10
C ARG A 119 -0.08 -4.70 7.17
N SER A 120 -0.61 -5.15 8.30
CA SER A 120 -1.16 -6.50 8.43
C SER A 120 -2.32 -6.74 7.45
N GLU A 121 -2.55 -8.01 7.11
CA GLU A 121 -3.67 -8.39 6.26
C GLU A 121 -4.99 -8.06 6.97
N ARG A 122 -5.75 -7.11 6.39
CA ARG A 122 -7.03 -6.62 6.91
C ARG A 122 -6.97 -6.09 8.35
N TYR A 123 -5.84 -5.54 8.78
CA TYR A 123 -5.68 -5.00 10.14
C TYR A 123 -5.96 -6.06 11.22
N LEU A 124 -5.52 -7.31 11.00
CA LEU A 124 -5.70 -8.39 11.96
C LEU A 124 -4.39 -8.68 12.73
N PRO A 125 -4.45 -8.87 14.05
CA PRO A 125 -3.30 -9.32 14.82
C PRO A 125 -2.96 -10.78 14.48
N GLY A 126 -1.67 -11.11 14.56
CA GLY A 126 -1.20 -12.47 14.31
C GLY A 126 0.26 -12.54 13.92
N ALA A 127 0.84 -13.71 14.13
CA ALA A 127 2.20 -14.01 13.71
C ALA A 127 2.23 -14.41 12.22
N VAL A 128 3.20 -13.88 11.49
CA VAL A 128 3.44 -14.19 10.08
C VAL A 128 4.91 -14.57 9.86
N PRO A 129 5.17 -15.51 8.93
CA PRO A 129 6.55 -15.83 8.55
C PRO A 129 7.19 -14.64 7.82
N VAL A 130 8.48 -14.45 8.05
CA VAL A 130 9.34 -13.54 7.28
C VAL A 130 10.30 -14.39 6.46
N GLU A 131 10.10 -14.40 5.14
CA GLU A 131 10.89 -15.21 4.22
C GLU A 131 11.75 -14.33 3.31
N ILE A 132 12.93 -14.82 2.98
CA ILE A 132 13.83 -14.16 2.03
C ILE A 132 13.63 -14.79 0.65
N VAL A 133 13.49 -13.97 -0.39
CA VAL A 133 13.38 -14.41 -1.77
C VAL A 133 14.59 -13.92 -2.56
N ALA A 134 15.32 -14.83 -3.20
CA ALA A 134 16.40 -14.50 -4.13
C ALA A 134 16.25 -15.31 -5.42
N SER A 135 16.48 -14.69 -6.57
CA SER A 135 16.31 -15.31 -7.88
C SER A 135 14.94 -16.02 -8.03
N GLU A 136 13.88 -15.37 -7.55
CA GLU A 136 12.48 -15.87 -7.55
C GLU A 136 12.22 -17.12 -6.68
N ALA A 137 13.21 -17.60 -5.93
CA ALA A 137 13.06 -18.71 -5.00
C ALA A 137 13.10 -18.24 -3.54
N THR A 138 12.25 -18.82 -2.69
CA THR A 138 12.35 -18.68 -1.24
C THR A 138 13.63 -19.37 -0.76
N ILE A 139 14.38 -18.68 0.09
CA ILE A 139 15.61 -19.19 0.69
C ILE A 139 15.29 -19.91 1.99
N ASP A 140 15.66 -21.18 2.07
CA ASP A 140 15.54 -21.99 3.27
C ASP A 140 16.52 -21.50 4.33
N MET A 141 16.00 -20.84 5.37
CA MET A 141 16.78 -20.35 6.50
C MET A 141 16.91 -21.43 7.58
N ALA A 142 18.10 -21.54 8.19
CA ALA A 142 18.34 -22.48 9.29
C ALA A 142 17.45 -22.18 10.52
N SER A 143 17.15 -20.92 10.75
CA SER A 143 16.21 -20.44 11.76
C SER A 143 15.14 -19.59 11.07
N PRO A 144 13.87 -20.04 11.05
CA PRO A 144 12.77 -19.24 10.51
C PRO A 144 12.65 -17.91 11.27
N LEU A 145 12.40 -16.83 10.52
CA LEU A 145 12.01 -15.55 11.10
C LEU A 145 10.50 -15.45 11.14
N GLU A 146 10.00 -14.81 12.20
CA GLU A 146 8.59 -14.53 12.40
C GLU A 146 8.44 -13.08 12.83
N TYR A 147 7.33 -12.48 12.44
CA TYR A 147 6.91 -11.16 12.88
C TYR A 147 5.46 -11.20 13.37
N THR A 148 5.20 -10.61 14.53
CA THR A 148 3.86 -10.58 15.12
C THR A 148 3.25 -9.20 14.98
N TYR A 149 2.15 -9.13 14.24
CA TYR A 149 1.29 -7.96 14.22
C TYR A 149 0.44 -7.92 15.50
N GLU A 150 0.50 -6.81 16.20
CA GLU A 150 -0.19 -6.57 17.46
C GLU A 150 -1.02 -5.29 17.37
N ARG A 151 -2.18 -5.31 18.02
CA ARG A 151 -2.98 -4.11 18.23
C ARG A 151 -2.29 -3.22 19.26
N ARG A 152 -1.58 -2.18 18.80
CA ARG A 152 -0.74 -1.30 19.65
C ARG A 152 -1.25 0.12 19.73
N THR A 153 -1.83 0.63 18.64
CA THR A 153 -2.19 2.05 18.49
C THR A 153 -3.71 2.28 18.47
N ALA A 154 -4.12 3.54 18.59
CA ALA A 154 -5.51 3.95 18.38
C ALA A 154 -5.98 3.68 16.94
N VAL A 155 -5.09 3.93 15.98
CA VAL A 155 -5.33 3.66 14.56
C VAL A 155 -5.51 2.16 14.31
N ASP A 156 -4.74 1.29 14.97
CA ASP A 156 -4.92 -0.17 14.85
C ASP A 156 -6.35 -0.59 15.22
N ARG A 157 -6.87 -0.08 16.35
CA ARG A 157 -8.23 -0.40 16.81
C ARG A 157 -9.29 0.10 15.82
N GLN A 158 -9.13 1.34 15.35
CA GLN A 158 -10.03 1.93 14.37
C GLN A 158 -10.11 1.10 13.10
N LEU A 159 -8.97 0.76 12.52
CA LEU A 159 -8.92 0.08 11.22
C LEU A 159 -9.24 -1.41 11.34
N GLU A 160 -8.89 -2.07 12.45
CA GLU A 160 -9.35 -3.44 12.72
C GLU A 160 -10.89 -3.49 12.81
N TYR A 161 -11.52 -2.53 13.49
CA TYR A 161 -12.97 -2.43 13.53
C TYR A 161 -13.55 -2.14 12.13
N ALA A 162 -12.99 -1.16 11.42
CA ALA A 162 -13.45 -0.81 10.09
C ALA A 162 -13.41 -2.01 9.13
N PHE A 163 -12.31 -2.78 9.13
CA PHE A 163 -12.16 -3.96 8.27
C PHE A 163 -13.01 -5.16 8.71
N ARG A 164 -13.44 -5.19 9.97
CA ARG A 164 -14.43 -6.17 10.46
C ARG A 164 -15.85 -5.85 9.99
N TYR A 165 -16.22 -4.57 9.99
CA TYR A 165 -17.63 -4.17 9.89
C TYR A 165 -18.02 -3.42 8.61
N TRP A 166 -17.08 -3.11 7.70
CA TRP A 166 -17.38 -2.39 6.45
C TRP A 166 -18.44 -3.05 5.55
N LYS A 167 -18.64 -4.36 5.70
CA LYS A 167 -19.62 -5.15 4.95
C LYS A 167 -20.63 -5.87 5.84
N ASP A 168 -20.16 -6.43 6.94
CA ASP A 168 -20.99 -7.17 7.88
C ASP A 168 -21.30 -6.25 9.06
N TYR A 169 -22.35 -5.43 8.96
CA TYR A 169 -22.57 -4.30 9.86
C TYR A 169 -22.76 -4.71 11.33
N ASN A 170 -22.27 -3.88 12.28
CA ASN A 170 -22.46 -4.09 13.73
C ASN A 170 -23.86 -3.66 14.21
N LEU A 171 -24.89 -4.31 13.68
CA LEU A 171 -26.30 -3.93 13.89
C LEU A 171 -26.76 -4.12 15.34
N ALA A 172 -26.17 -5.07 16.07
CA ALA A 172 -26.59 -5.38 17.43
C ALA A 172 -26.24 -4.26 18.41
N GLU A 173 -25.16 -3.52 18.15
CA GLU A 173 -24.67 -2.45 19.00
C GLU A 173 -25.14 -1.08 18.50
N TRP A 174 -25.10 -0.84 17.19
CA TRP A 174 -25.25 0.51 16.62
C TRP A 174 -26.47 0.70 15.73
N GLY A 175 -27.25 -0.36 15.49
CA GLY A 175 -28.37 -0.32 14.55
C GLY A 175 -27.93 -0.01 13.12
N THR A 176 -28.84 0.55 12.32
CA THR A 176 -28.54 1.02 10.97
C THR A 176 -29.28 2.31 10.65
N PHE A 177 -28.58 3.21 9.97
CA PHE A 177 -29.09 4.48 9.46
C PHE A 177 -29.20 4.48 7.93
N ASN A 178 -29.04 3.32 7.27
CA ASN A 178 -29.25 3.19 5.82
C ASN A 178 -30.63 3.67 5.36
N PRO A 179 -31.74 3.38 6.06
CA PRO A 179 -33.07 3.85 5.67
C PRO A 179 -33.22 5.38 5.66
N VAL A 180 -32.35 6.11 6.36
CA VAL A 180 -32.34 7.58 6.45
C VAL A 180 -31.12 8.21 5.80
N GLY A 181 -30.22 7.42 5.21
CA GLY A 181 -29.01 7.88 4.52
C GLY A 181 -27.81 8.22 5.43
N GLY A 182 -27.91 8.02 6.75
CA GLY A 182 -26.90 8.45 7.73
C GLY A 182 -25.79 7.44 8.02
N ASP A 183 -25.76 6.31 7.33
CA ASP A 183 -24.93 5.18 7.75
C ASP A 183 -23.44 5.36 7.50
N CYS A 184 -23.06 6.15 6.49
CA CYS A 184 -21.66 6.53 6.25
C CYS A 184 -21.03 7.20 7.48
N MET A 185 -21.72 8.17 8.06
CA MET A 185 -21.25 8.84 9.27
C MET A 185 -21.43 7.97 10.51
N ASN A 186 -22.52 7.21 10.63
CA ASN A 186 -22.69 6.24 11.73
C ASN A 186 -21.51 5.27 11.81
N PHE A 187 -21.10 4.70 10.67
CA PHE A 187 -19.94 3.80 10.58
C PHE A 187 -18.65 4.50 10.99
N VAL A 188 -18.37 5.70 10.46
CA VAL A 188 -17.21 6.48 10.89
C VAL A 188 -17.24 6.73 12.39
N SER A 189 -18.40 7.09 12.95
CA SER A 189 -18.54 7.34 14.38
C SER A 189 -18.19 6.13 15.24
N GLN A 190 -18.63 4.94 14.84
CA GLN A 190 -18.25 3.69 15.51
C GLN A 190 -16.74 3.47 15.49
N THR A 191 -16.09 3.71 14.34
CA THR A 191 -14.62 3.56 14.25
C THR A 191 -13.89 4.56 15.15
N LEU A 192 -14.44 5.76 15.37
CA LEU A 192 -13.86 6.75 16.28
C LEU A 192 -13.98 6.32 17.75
N ILE A 193 -15.08 5.67 18.15
CA ILE A 193 -15.18 5.04 19.49
C ILE A 193 -14.07 4.02 19.69
N GLU A 194 -13.83 3.16 18.69
CA GLU A 194 -12.79 2.12 18.77
C GLU A 194 -11.38 2.72 18.74
N ARG A 195 -11.20 3.83 18.01
CA ARG A 195 -9.98 4.65 18.08
C ARG A 195 -9.72 5.11 19.51
N GLY A 196 -10.77 5.36 20.29
CA GLY A 196 -10.70 5.73 21.71
C GLY A 196 -11.40 7.05 22.01
N TRP A 197 -12.18 7.59 21.08
CA TRP A 197 -12.99 8.77 21.36
C TRP A 197 -14.12 8.41 22.32
N GLU A 198 -14.40 9.34 23.22
CA GLU A 198 -15.52 9.21 24.15
C GLU A 198 -16.71 10.00 23.61
N MET A 199 -17.91 9.42 23.74
CA MET A 199 -19.14 10.14 23.42
C MET A 199 -19.29 11.37 24.31
N THR A 200 -19.85 12.44 23.75
CA THR A 200 -20.17 13.68 24.46
C THR A 200 -21.66 13.98 24.34
N PRO A 201 -22.20 14.94 25.13
CA PRO A 201 -23.57 15.39 24.93
C PRO A 201 -23.85 15.88 23.50
N GLU A 202 -22.85 16.43 22.82
CA GLU A 202 -22.95 16.93 21.44
C GLU A 202 -22.79 15.82 20.39
N TRP A 203 -22.03 14.75 20.68
CA TRP A 203 -21.76 13.64 19.76
C TRP A 203 -21.92 12.28 20.45
N HIS A 204 -23.06 11.61 20.22
CA HIS A 204 -23.34 10.30 20.82
C HIS A 204 -24.37 9.48 20.03
N SER A 205 -24.38 8.18 20.31
CA SER A 205 -25.50 7.29 20.03
C SER A 205 -25.63 6.21 21.10
N TYR A 206 -26.84 6.03 21.61
CA TYR A 206 -27.22 5.03 22.60
C TYR A 206 -28.40 4.21 22.09
N ASP A 207 -28.73 3.15 22.85
CA ASP A 207 -29.91 2.32 22.65
C ASP A 207 -30.05 1.81 21.21
N VAL A 208 -28.94 1.32 20.63
CA VAL A 208 -28.89 0.73 19.28
C VAL A 208 -29.34 1.74 18.21
N GLY A 209 -28.98 3.00 18.38
CA GLY A 209 -29.33 4.08 17.45
C GLY A 209 -30.72 4.69 17.67
N ALA A 210 -31.39 4.38 18.78
CA ALA A 210 -32.68 4.99 19.12
C ALA A 210 -32.54 6.39 19.75
N ASP A 211 -31.42 6.66 20.42
CA ASP A 211 -31.05 7.97 20.96
C ASP A 211 -29.71 8.38 20.33
N TYR A 212 -29.68 9.48 19.59
CA TYR A 212 -28.47 9.92 18.88
C TYR A 212 -28.51 11.41 18.58
N THR A 213 -27.33 12.01 18.41
CA THR A 213 -27.22 13.40 17.93
C THR A 213 -26.97 13.46 16.43
N SER A 214 -27.36 14.58 15.82
CA SER A 214 -27.11 14.83 14.39
C SER A 214 -25.66 14.53 13.96
N PRO A 215 -24.59 15.05 14.62
CA PRO A 215 -23.21 14.77 14.21
C PRO A 215 -22.81 13.29 14.32
N TRP A 216 -23.59 12.42 14.99
CA TRP A 216 -23.31 10.98 14.96
C TRP A 216 -23.59 10.35 13.60
N ILE A 217 -24.62 10.84 12.88
CA ILE A 217 -25.11 10.21 11.64
C ILE A 217 -25.12 11.12 10.42
N TYR A 218 -24.80 12.41 10.57
CA TYR A 218 -24.96 13.38 9.49
C TYR A 218 -23.69 14.22 9.29
N VAL A 219 -23.10 14.09 8.09
CA VAL A 219 -21.77 14.61 7.74
C VAL A 219 -21.66 16.13 7.95
N PRO A 220 -22.59 16.99 7.48
CA PRO A 220 -22.48 18.43 7.72
C PRO A 220 -22.45 18.81 9.21
N SER A 221 -23.23 18.12 10.05
CA SER A 221 -23.20 18.40 11.50
C SER A 221 -21.95 17.85 12.17
N PHE A 222 -21.42 16.70 11.73
CA PHE A 222 -20.15 16.18 12.26
C PHE A 222 -18.97 17.08 11.90
N ASP A 223 -18.96 17.58 10.67
CA ASP A 223 -17.96 18.52 10.18
C ASP A 223 -18.00 19.86 10.94
N ALA A 224 -19.20 20.37 11.25
CA ALA A 224 -19.36 21.51 12.16
C ALA A 224 -18.88 21.18 13.59
N PHE A 225 -19.22 19.99 14.11
CA PHE A 225 -18.77 19.53 15.41
C PHE A 225 -17.24 19.52 15.54
N LEU A 226 -16.50 19.03 14.53
CA LEU A 226 -15.03 19.07 14.54
C LEU A 226 -14.48 20.51 14.55
N ARG A 227 -15.10 21.43 13.81
CA ARG A 227 -14.69 22.85 13.82
C ARG A 227 -14.94 23.54 15.16
N ASP A 228 -16.05 23.21 15.80
CA ASP A 228 -16.44 23.79 17.09
C ASP A 228 -15.69 23.15 18.26
N ASN A 229 -14.99 22.03 18.03
CA ASN A 229 -14.22 21.30 19.04
C ASN A 229 -12.73 21.16 18.66
N PRO A 230 -11.98 22.27 18.49
CA PRO A 230 -10.57 22.24 18.08
C PRO A 230 -9.66 21.52 19.09
N GLN A 231 -10.10 21.35 20.34
CA GLN A 231 -9.40 20.55 21.35
C GLN A 231 -9.28 19.06 20.99
N LEU A 232 -10.10 18.56 20.07
CA LEU A 232 -9.98 17.19 19.51
C LEU A 232 -8.75 17.05 18.60
N GLY A 233 -8.07 18.15 18.27
CA GLY A 233 -6.81 18.14 17.50
C GLY A 233 -6.96 17.78 16.03
N ALA A 234 -8.19 17.70 15.50
CA ALA A 234 -8.44 17.46 14.08
C ALA A 234 -8.01 18.67 13.23
N VAL A 235 -7.25 18.43 12.17
CA VAL A 235 -6.76 19.46 11.25
C VAL A 235 -7.32 19.24 9.86
N GLN A 236 -7.88 20.28 9.25
CA GLN A 236 -8.40 20.18 7.89
C GLN A 236 -7.24 20.24 6.87
N LEU A 237 -7.20 19.30 5.91
CA LEU A 237 -6.26 19.28 4.79
C LEU A 237 -7.04 19.26 3.47
N GLY A 238 -6.69 20.10 2.50
CA GLY A 238 -7.26 20.03 1.16
C GLY A 238 -6.91 18.73 0.43
N LEU A 239 -7.67 18.38 -0.62
CA LEU A 239 -7.34 17.21 -1.47
C LEU A 239 -5.97 17.36 -2.18
N ASP A 240 -5.52 18.58 -2.39
CA ASP A 240 -4.19 18.92 -2.90
C ASP A 240 -3.07 18.69 -1.86
N GLN A 241 -3.41 18.57 -0.58
CA GLN A 241 -2.52 18.23 0.53
C GLN A 241 -2.59 16.74 0.92
N ARG A 242 -3.07 15.87 0.02
CA ARG A 242 -3.23 14.42 0.31
C ARG A 242 -1.93 13.71 0.68
N ASP A 243 -0.78 14.29 0.36
CA ASP A 243 0.54 13.82 0.78
C ASP A 243 0.78 13.96 2.30
N GLN A 244 -0.04 14.75 3.00
CA GLN A 244 -0.02 14.94 4.45
C GLN A 244 -1.10 14.12 5.18
N ALA A 245 -2.00 13.47 4.43
CA ALA A 245 -2.98 12.55 5.00
C ALA A 245 -2.27 11.33 5.60
N LYS A 246 -2.94 10.68 6.56
CA LYS A 246 -2.46 9.49 7.28
C LYS A 246 -3.56 8.43 7.31
N VAL A 247 -3.17 7.17 7.46
CA VAL A 247 -4.12 6.08 7.74
C VAL A 247 -4.91 6.41 9.01
N GLY A 248 -6.24 6.24 8.94
CA GLY A 248 -7.18 6.59 10.01
C GLY A 248 -7.67 8.04 9.98
N ASP A 249 -7.15 8.89 9.09
CA ASP A 249 -7.76 10.19 8.80
C ASP A 249 -9.14 10.00 8.14
N LEU A 250 -9.98 11.04 8.15
CA LEU A 250 -11.29 11.00 7.52
C LEU A 250 -11.26 11.78 6.21
N VAL A 251 -12.01 11.32 5.21
CA VAL A 251 -12.24 12.06 3.96
C VAL A 251 -13.71 12.43 3.92
N VAL A 252 -14.02 13.72 3.83
CA VAL A 252 -15.39 14.22 3.62
C VAL A 252 -15.54 14.76 2.22
N PHE A 253 -16.76 14.66 1.71
CA PHE A 253 -17.03 14.93 0.31
C PHE A 253 -18.31 15.72 0.08
N ASP A 254 -18.29 16.53 -0.96
CA ASP A 254 -19.44 17.11 -1.65
C ASP A 254 -19.47 16.51 -3.07
N TRP A 255 -20.43 15.63 -3.32
CA TRP A 255 -20.51 14.83 -4.54
C TRP A 255 -20.94 15.61 -5.77
N ASN A 256 -21.73 16.66 -5.57
CA ASN A 256 -22.33 17.40 -6.67
C ASN A 256 -21.83 18.85 -6.75
N ASN A 257 -20.86 19.22 -5.90
CA ASN A 257 -20.21 20.51 -5.83
C ASN A 257 -21.22 21.65 -5.61
N ASN A 258 -22.16 21.45 -4.69
CA ASN A 258 -23.19 22.43 -4.33
C ASN A 258 -22.91 23.17 -3.01
N ASN A 259 -21.71 22.98 -2.45
CA ASN A 259 -21.25 23.45 -1.14
C ASN A 259 -21.98 22.79 0.05
N ALA A 260 -22.47 21.57 -0.11
CA ALA A 260 -23.02 20.75 0.97
C ALA A 260 -22.30 19.39 1.02
N LEU A 261 -21.83 19.01 2.20
CA LEU A 261 -21.17 17.72 2.38
C LEU A 261 -22.21 16.60 2.37
N ASP A 262 -21.95 15.56 1.59
CA ASP A 262 -22.84 14.44 1.36
C ASP A 262 -22.34 13.14 2.01
N HIS A 263 -21.02 12.97 2.10
CA HIS A 263 -20.44 11.67 2.43
C HIS A 263 -19.11 11.77 3.18
N ILE A 264 -18.77 10.69 3.90
CA ILE A 264 -17.55 10.56 4.67
C ILE A 264 -17.04 9.12 4.64
N GLN A 265 -15.73 8.94 4.58
CA GLN A 265 -15.04 7.65 4.67
C GLN A 265 -13.78 7.77 5.53
N ILE A 266 -13.19 6.65 5.94
CA ILE A 266 -11.89 6.60 6.64
C ILE A 266 -10.78 6.27 5.64
N VAL A 267 -9.63 6.94 5.72
CA VAL A 267 -8.41 6.60 4.98
C VAL A 267 -7.91 5.23 5.46
N SER A 268 -8.04 4.22 4.62
CA SER A 268 -7.67 2.83 4.92
C SER A 268 -6.30 2.41 4.40
N ALA A 269 -5.71 3.14 3.45
CA ALA A 269 -4.32 2.94 3.08
C ALA A 269 -3.77 4.19 2.38
N ILE A 270 -2.45 4.36 2.48
CA ILE A 270 -1.70 5.35 1.71
C ILE A 270 -0.58 4.60 1.00
N GLU A 271 -0.58 4.69 -0.32
CA GLU A 271 0.35 3.98 -1.18
C GLU A 271 1.10 4.99 -2.04
N GLN A 272 2.38 4.73 -2.30
CA GLN A 272 3.17 5.50 -3.26
C GLN A 272 3.22 4.75 -4.59
N VAL A 273 2.60 5.31 -5.63
CA VAL A 273 2.53 4.70 -6.96
C VAL A 273 3.04 5.71 -7.99
N ASP A 274 4.14 5.38 -8.67
CA ASP A 274 4.78 6.26 -9.66
C ASP A 274 5.07 7.69 -9.15
N GLY A 275 5.50 7.79 -7.88
CA GLY A 275 5.79 9.07 -7.23
C GLY A 275 4.54 9.89 -6.86
N ARG A 276 3.35 9.27 -6.87
CA ARG A 276 2.10 9.88 -6.45
C ARG A 276 1.55 9.19 -5.21
N THR A 277 1.08 9.99 -4.26
CA THR A 277 0.26 9.51 -3.14
C THR A 277 -1.10 9.05 -3.64
N VAL A 278 -1.38 7.76 -3.50
CA VAL A 278 -2.66 7.11 -3.73
C VAL A 278 -3.32 6.87 -2.38
N VAL A 279 -4.56 7.32 -2.22
CA VAL A 279 -5.34 7.18 -0.99
C VAL A 279 -6.42 6.14 -1.21
N LYS A 280 -6.45 5.12 -0.33
CA LYS A 280 -7.54 4.14 -0.27
C LYS A 280 -8.44 4.44 0.92
N MET A 281 -9.71 4.09 0.79
CA MET A 281 -10.75 4.43 1.77
C MET A 281 -11.63 3.22 2.11
N VAL A 282 -12.13 3.20 3.35
CA VAL A 282 -13.13 2.27 3.85
C VAL A 282 -14.38 3.03 4.29
N GLY A 283 -15.58 2.52 3.97
CA GLY A 283 -16.83 3.18 4.33
C GLY A 283 -18.09 2.39 3.95
N HIS A 284 -19.24 2.91 4.38
CA HIS A 284 -20.59 2.38 4.12
C HIS A 284 -21.31 3.15 2.99
N ASN A 285 -22.56 2.76 2.69
CA ASN A 285 -23.45 3.21 1.61
C ASN A 285 -23.00 2.79 0.21
N LEU A 286 -21.71 2.92 -0.08
CA LEU A 286 -21.04 2.06 -1.05
C LEU A 286 -19.98 1.26 -0.27
N ASP A 287 -20.42 0.13 0.28
CA ASP A 287 -19.61 -0.73 1.14
C ASP A 287 -18.29 -1.10 0.45
N SER A 288 -17.19 -0.61 0.99
CA SER A 288 -15.86 -0.77 0.43
C SER A 288 -14.79 -0.70 1.53
N ASP A 289 -13.69 -1.44 1.35
CA ASP A 289 -12.55 -1.50 2.29
C ASP A 289 -11.26 -0.86 1.77
N LEU A 290 -11.09 -0.79 0.44
CA LEU A 290 -9.92 -0.20 -0.23
C LEU A 290 -10.32 0.61 -1.47
N ARG A 291 -11.40 1.42 -1.37
CA ARG A 291 -11.89 2.25 -2.47
C ARG A 291 -10.86 3.32 -2.81
N ASP A 292 -10.56 3.49 -4.10
CA ASP A 292 -9.59 4.49 -4.57
C ASP A 292 -10.20 5.90 -4.59
N LEU A 293 -9.52 6.86 -3.97
CA LEU A 293 -9.97 8.26 -3.92
C LEU A 293 -10.05 8.90 -5.31
N ASP A 294 -9.06 8.68 -6.16
CA ASP A 294 -9.01 9.31 -7.49
C ASP A 294 -10.12 8.74 -8.38
N GLU A 295 -10.34 7.42 -8.35
CA GLU A 295 -11.48 6.79 -9.05
C GLU A 295 -12.82 7.35 -8.52
N THR A 296 -12.94 7.51 -7.21
CA THR A 296 -14.15 8.06 -6.58
C THR A 296 -14.51 9.46 -7.10
N ILE A 297 -13.54 10.39 -7.14
CA ILE A 297 -13.81 11.80 -7.49
C ILE A 297 -13.71 12.10 -9.00
N THR A 298 -13.14 11.19 -9.80
CA THR A 298 -12.98 11.40 -11.25
C THR A 298 -13.88 10.51 -12.11
N VAL A 299 -14.27 9.33 -11.62
CA VAL A 299 -15.09 8.35 -12.36
C VAL A 299 -16.47 8.20 -11.73
N ASP A 300 -16.55 7.88 -10.44
CA ASP A 300 -17.83 7.62 -9.78
C ASP A 300 -18.64 8.90 -9.56
N HIS A 301 -17.98 9.97 -9.13
CA HIS A 301 -18.55 11.30 -8.88
C HIS A 301 -17.73 12.39 -9.57
N PRO A 302 -17.76 12.49 -10.92
CA PRO A 302 -16.92 13.42 -11.65
C PRO A 302 -17.17 14.88 -11.23
N GLY A 303 -16.12 15.54 -10.74
CA GLY A 303 -16.19 16.93 -10.28
C GLY A 303 -16.56 17.11 -8.81
N ALA A 304 -16.65 16.01 -8.05
CA ALA A 304 -16.74 16.05 -6.60
C ALA A 304 -15.60 16.86 -5.98
N THR A 305 -15.90 17.53 -4.88
CA THR A 305 -14.90 18.18 -4.02
C THR A 305 -14.89 17.54 -2.64
N GLY A 306 -13.93 17.90 -1.83
CA GLY A 306 -13.78 17.33 -0.49
C GLY A 306 -12.54 17.84 0.19
N TYR A 307 -12.26 17.26 1.36
CA TYR A 307 -11.05 17.50 2.12
C TYR A 307 -10.90 16.40 3.17
N PHE A 308 -9.72 16.35 3.78
CA PHE A 308 -9.44 15.46 4.89
C PHE A 308 -9.66 16.15 6.23
N TRP A 309 -10.06 15.37 7.22
CA TRP A 309 -9.81 15.66 8.63
C TRP A 309 -8.65 14.77 9.08
N SER A 310 -7.47 15.39 9.25
CA SER A 310 -6.29 14.75 9.82
C SER A 310 -6.44 14.64 11.33
N LEU A 311 -6.54 13.41 11.84
CA LEU A 311 -6.77 13.15 13.26
C LEU A 311 -5.45 12.94 14.02
N PRO A 312 -5.38 13.28 15.32
CA PRO A 312 -4.24 12.91 16.17
C PRO A 312 -4.06 11.40 16.21
N ALA A 313 -2.80 10.93 16.24
CA ALA A 313 -2.48 9.50 16.19
C ALA A 313 -2.90 8.70 17.46
N ASP A 314 -3.23 9.41 18.54
CA ASP A 314 -3.37 8.88 19.91
C ASP A 314 -4.80 9.04 20.45
#